data_AF-A0A922LSQ1-F1
#
_entry.id   AF-A0A922LSQ1-F1
#
_cell.length_a   1.000
_cell.length_b   1.000
_cell.length_c   1.000
_cell.angle_alpha   90.00
_cell.angle_beta   90.00
_cell.angle_gamma   90.00
#
_symmetry.space_group_name_H-M   'P 1'
#
loop_
_entity.id
_entity.type
_entity.pdbx_description
1 polymer ?
#
loop_
_entity_poly.entity_id
_entity_poly.type
_entity_poly.pdbx_seq_one_letter_code
_entity_poly.pdbx_strand_id
1 'polypeptide(L)'
;MWRQKLLLSVRLCSNLCMNKEVSEISRHRDCLQLWNEIKEQQVNLYLSPRVEKVIVTYRGFLGESTLEMTKGISTPLDCAKHLSEILVKESVIAMVNNNPWDMNRPLSCDCSLDFVQFKGPHYDPTVANNAFWQSCTLLLAATLETAFHQEHNVRVINLPLLNPKSGGFVCDISFNPGHQSLENWTPSPQELYALNTHIQRMAADDLSFEPLDVSIHSELLQKLFSDNPLRSQQISHVFNEHQDSSNTLQLDLSSNKDRFTERSTLPVYRVGKFVEVPTSNSTYYHNIVLT
;
A
#
# COMPACT_ATOMS: atom_id res chain seq x y z
N MET A 1 15.67 27.10 -14.98
CA MET A 1 14.68 28.07 -15.51
C MET A 1 13.93 27.52 -16.73
N TRP A 2 13.47 26.26 -16.73
CA TRP A 2 12.62 25.66 -17.78
C TRP A 2 11.82 24.46 -17.22
N ARG A 3 10.98 24.67 -16.20
CA ARG A 3 10.08 23.63 -15.64
C ARG A 3 8.62 24.06 -15.48
N GLN A 4 8.16 25.05 -16.26
CA GLN A 4 6.83 25.65 -16.02
C GLN A 4 5.97 25.95 -17.26
N LYS A 5 6.20 25.27 -18.38
CA LYS A 5 5.32 25.41 -19.54
C LYS A 5 5.07 24.05 -20.19
N LEU A 6 4.04 23.36 -19.70
CA LEU A 6 3.15 22.45 -20.46
C LEU A 6 2.20 21.72 -19.49
N LEU A 7 1.43 22.49 -18.71
CA LEU A 7 0.14 22.04 -18.19
C LEU A 7 -0.91 22.99 -18.75
N LEU A 8 -1.09 22.91 -20.08
CA LEU A 8 -2.26 23.52 -20.72
C LEU A 8 -3.49 22.88 -20.08
N SER A 9 -4.39 23.74 -19.61
CA SER A 9 -5.65 23.35 -18.98
C SER A 9 -6.49 22.53 -19.96
N VAL A 10 -6.41 21.20 -19.86
CA VAL A 10 -7.46 20.33 -20.39
C VAL A 10 -8.65 20.54 -19.45
N ARG A 11 -9.65 21.30 -19.91
CA ARG A 11 -10.97 21.26 -19.28
C ARG A 11 -11.49 19.85 -19.48
N LEU A 12 -11.69 19.12 -18.37
CA LEU A 12 -12.35 17.82 -18.36
C LEU A 12 -13.81 18.05 -18.73
N CYS A 13 -14.10 18.04 -20.03
CA CYS A 13 -15.47 18.05 -20.55
C CYS A 13 -16.07 16.62 -20.52
N SER A 14 -15.78 15.83 -19.48
CA SER A 14 -16.55 14.63 -19.18
C SER A 14 -17.40 14.91 -17.96
N ASN A 15 -18.70 14.71 -18.04
CA ASN A 15 -19.58 14.83 -16.88
C ASN A 15 -19.39 13.68 -15.85
N LEU A 16 -18.60 12.65 -16.21
CA LEU A 16 -18.32 11.46 -15.40
C LEU A 16 -17.06 11.59 -14.52
N CYS A 17 -15.98 12.14 -15.10
CA CYS A 17 -14.70 12.31 -14.42
C CYS A 17 -14.48 13.78 -14.02
N MET A 18 -14.04 13.98 -12.78
CA MET A 18 -14.12 15.25 -12.03
C MET A 18 -13.66 16.51 -12.80
N ASN A 19 -14.48 17.57 -12.74
CA ASN A 19 -13.99 18.95 -12.82
C ASN A 19 -13.44 19.39 -11.45
N LYS A 20 -12.53 20.38 -11.46
CA LYS A 20 -11.59 20.83 -10.41
C LYS A 20 -12.13 21.06 -8.97
N GLU A 21 -13.43 20.96 -8.74
CA GLU A 21 -14.09 21.15 -7.44
C GLU A 21 -14.58 19.79 -6.94
N VAL A 22 -13.67 19.05 -6.30
CA VAL A 22 -13.91 17.71 -5.77
C VAL A 22 -14.84 17.80 -4.57
N SER A 23 -16.03 17.21 -4.69
CA SER A 23 -16.78 16.76 -3.51
C SER A 23 -15.99 15.62 -2.88
N GLU A 24 -15.40 15.87 -1.71
CA GLU A 24 -14.68 14.83 -0.96
C GLU A 24 -15.65 13.73 -0.51
N ILE A 25 -15.43 12.50 -0.96
CA ILE A 25 -16.25 11.35 -0.53
C ILE A 25 -16.09 11.24 0.99
N SER A 26 -17.19 11.45 1.73
CA SER A 26 -17.15 11.51 3.21
C SER A 26 -16.45 10.28 3.80
N ARG A 27 -16.74 9.09 3.25
CA ARG A 27 -16.12 7.82 3.67
C ARG A 27 -14.59 7.86 3.58
N HIS A 28 -14.02 8.36 2.48
CA HIS A 28 -12.56 8.46 2.34
C HIS A 28 -11.97 9.39 3.39
N ARG A 29 -12.64 10.51 3.68
CA ARG A 29 -12.21 11.44 4.74
C ARG A 29 -12.22 10.77 6.11
N ASP A 30 -13.33 10.11 6.46
CA ASP A 30 -13.51 9.47 7.77
C ASP A 30 -12.52 8.31 7.98
N CYS A 31 -12.32 7.48 6.94
CA CYS A 31 -11.35 6.38 6.98
C CYS A 31 -9.90 6.89 7.05
N LEU A 32 -9.58 7.95 6.31
CA LEU A 32 -8.26 8.59 6.36
C LEU A 32 -7.98 9.17 7.75
N GLN A 33 -8.98 9.81 8.38
CA GLN A 33 -8.84 10.33 9.73
C GLN A 33 -8.53 9.19 10.72
N LEU A 34 -9.33 8.13 10.73
CA LEU A 34 -9.09 6.97 11.61
C LEU A 34 -7.73 6.31 11.33
N TRP A 35 -7.32 6.21 10.08
CA TRP A 35 -6.01 5.68 9.71
C TRP A 35 -4.88 6.52 10.30
N ASN A 36 -4.96 7.85 10.20
CA ASN A 36 -3.98 8.75 10.80
C ASN A 36 -3.94 8.66 12.32
N GLU A 37 -5.11 8.59 12.97
CA GLU A 37 -5.22 8.44 14.43
C GLU A 37 -4.56 7.13 14.90
N ILE A 38 -4.79 6.01 14.22
CA ILE A 38 -4.17 4.72 14.55
C ILE A 38 -2.65 4.79 14.34
N LYS A 39 -2.18 5.38 13.24
CA LYS A 39 -0.74 5.56 12.98
C LYS A 39 -0.08 6.41 14.08
N GLU A 40 -0.70 7.51 14.46
CA GLU A 40 -0.21 8.38 15.54
C GLU A 40 -0.17 7.63 16.88
N GLN A 41 -1.22 6.89 17.21
CA GLN A 41 -1.25 6.04 18.41
C GLN A 41 -0.09 5.03 18.42
N GLN A 42 0.14 4.32 17.32
CA GLN A 42 1.24 3.35 17.21
C GLN A 42 2.61 4.01 17.37
N VAL A 43 2.84 5.16 16.71
CA VAL A 43 4.10 5.91 16.86
C VAL A 43 4.30 6.36 18.31
N ASN A 44 3.24 6.84 18.97
CA ASN A 44 3.30 7.29 20.36
C ASN A 44 3.66 6.17 21.34
N LEU A 45 3.26 4.93 21.08
CA LEU A 45 3.66 3.76 21.87
C LEU A 45 5.17 3.50 21.84
N TYR A 46 5.85 3.87 20.75
CA TYR A 46 7.31 3.73 20.62
C TYR A 46 8.08 4.95 21.11
N LEU A 47 7.44 6.12 21.19
CA LEU A 47 8.06 7.35 21.70
C LEU A 47 8.01 7.46 23.22
N SER A 48 6.95 6.96 23.85
CA SER A 48 6.67 7.12 25.27
C SER A 48 6.65 5.78 26.02
N PRO A 49 7.23 5.68 27.23
CA PRO A 49 7.89 6.75 27.99
C PRO A 49 9.34 7.01 27.55
N ARG A 50 9.93 6.11 26.77
CA ARG A 50 11.32 6.23 26.31
C ARG A 50 11.46 5.65 24.91
N VAL A 51 12.18 6.37 24.07
CA VAL A 51 12.56 5.93 22.73
C VAL A 51 13.56 4.79 22.81
N GLU A 52 13.19 3.63 22.28
CA GLU A 52 14.06 2.47 22.13
C GLU A 52 14.78 2.48 20.77
N LYS A 53 15.94 1.83 20.72
CA LYS A 53 16.77 1.73 19.53
C LYS A 53 16.83 0.29 19.05
N VAL A 54 16.96 0.12 17.73
CA VAL A 54 17.20 -1.16 17.08
C VAL A 54 18.50 -1.10 16.28
N ILE A 55 19.24 -2.19 16.32
CA ILE A 55 20.47 -2.37 15.56
C ILE A 55 20.11 -3.02 14.23
N VAL A 56 20.37 -2.29 13.14
CA VAL A 56 20.13 -2.75 11.77
C VAL A 56 21.46 -3.05 11.12
N THR A 57 21.70 -4.32 10.80
CA THR A 57 22.93 -4.75 10.12
C THR A 57 22.65 -4.84 8.62
N TYR A 58 23.09 -3.83 7.88
CA TYR A 58 23.03 -3.82 6.42
C TYR A 58 24.07 -4.77 5.84
N ARG A 59 23.65 -5.63 4.91
CA ARG A 59 24.50 -6.58 4.19
C ARG A 59 24.11 -6.60 2.72
N GLY A 60 24.67 -5.69 1.93
CA GLY A 60 24.36 -5.61 0.51
C GLY A 60 25.56 -5.26 -0.35
N PHE A 61 25.31 -4.81 -1.58
CA PHE A 61 26.35 -4.60 -2.58
C PHE A 61 27.36 -3.48 -2.21
N LEU A 62 26.98 -2.55 -1.35
CA LEU A 62 27.88 -1.49 -0.84
C LEU A 62 28.79 -1.98 0.29
N GLY A 63 28.63 -3.24 0.74
CA GLY A 63 29.36 -3.84 1.85
C GLY A 63 28.47 -4.08 3.08
N GLU A 64 29.12 -4.29 4.22
CA GLU A 64 28.45 -4.45 5.52
C GLU A 64 28.53 -3.16 6.33
N SER A 65 27.44 -2.78 6.97
CA SER A 65 27.37 -1.59 7.83
C SER A 65 26.33 -1.79 8.93
N THR A 66 26.56 -1.20 10.09
CA THR A 66 25.64 -1.28 11.23
C THR A 66 25.06 0.10 11.49
N LEU A 67 23.74 0.18 11.58
CA LEU A 67 22.97 1.40 11.81
C LEU A 67 22.20 1.27 13.12
N GLU A 68 22.14 2.34 13.90
CA GLU A 68 21.30 2.42 15.10
C GLU A 68 20.07 3.28 14.79
N MET A 69 18.91 2.63 14.69
CA MET A 69 17.66 3.24 14.24
C MET A 69 16.64 3.29 15.38
N THR A 70 15.59 4.10 15.23
CA THR A 70 14.54 4.20 16.25
C THR A 70 13.50 3.09 16.07
N LYS A 71 13.31 2.28 17.11
CA LYS A 71 12.37 1.15 17.11
C LYS A 71 10.94 1.61 16.82
N GLY A 72 10.27 0.90 15.91
CA GLY A 72 8.86 1.13 15.56
C GLY A 72 8.57 2.46 14.86
N ILE A 73 9.61 3.20 14.45
CA ILE A 73 9.48 4.49 13.77
C ILE A 73 10.33 4.53 12.52
N SER A 74 11.61 4.19 12.63
CA SER A 74 12.53 4.18 11.49
C SER A 74 12.19 3.07 10.51
N THR A 75 12.31 3.38 9.23
CA THR A 75 11.95 2.50 8.11
C THR A 75 13.19 2.06 7.32
N PRO A 76 13.13 0.99 6.51
CA PRO A 76 14.21 0.64 5.59
C PRO A 76 14.61 1.79 4.65
N LEU A 77 13.65 2.63 4.23
CA LEU A 77 13.93 3.82 3.44
C LEU A 77 14.82 4.82 4.20
N ASP A 78 14.62 4.99 5.51
CA ASP A 78 15.49 5.82 6.32
C ASP A 78 16.90 5.23 6.44
N CYS A 79 17.01 3.91 6.58
CA CYS A 79 18.31 3.22 6.50
C CYS A 79 19.00 3.47 5.16
N ALA A 80 18.26 3.39 4.04
CA ALA A 80 18.80 3.68 2.71
C ALA A 80 19.34 5.12 2.61
N LYS A 81 18.61 6.11 3.16
CA LYS A 81 19.06 7.52 3.22
C LYS A 81 20.37 7.69 3.98
N HIS A 82 20.60 6.91 5.04
CA HIS A 82 21.87 6.93 5.77
C HIS A 82 23.03 6.29 5.00
N LEU A 83 22.75 5.30 4.16
CA LEU A 83 23.76 4.53 3.44
C LEU A 83 24.18 5.19 2.12
N SER A 84 23.24 5.45 1.19
CA SER A 84 23.54 6.18 -0.04
C SER A 84 22.28 6.65 -0.78
N GLU A 85 22.44 7.72 -1.57
CA GLU A 85 21.38 8.20 -2.47
C GLU A 85 21.00 7.18 -3.56
N ILE A 86 21.94 6.31 -3.97
CA ILE A 86 21.68 5.27 -4.97
C ILE A 86 20.69 4.24 -4.41
N LEU A 87 20.87 3.83 -3.15
CA LEU A 87 19.93 2.94 -2.48
C LEU A 87 18.55 3.57 -2.37
N VAL A 88 18.46 4.85 -2.06
CA VAL A 88 17.16 5.56 -2.02
C VAL A 88 16.48 5.55 -3.38
N LYS A 89 17.22 5.67 -4.50
CA LYS A 89 16.63 5.78 -5.85
C LYS A 89 16.35 4.45 -6.55
N GLU A 90 17.04 3.39 -6.16
CA GLU A 90 16.98 2.11 -6.88
C GLU A 90 16.37 0.97 -6.06
N SER A 91 16.23 1.12 -4.74
CA SER A 91 15.73 0.05 -3.86
C SER A 91 14.21 -0.07 -3.88
N VAL A 92 13.73 -1.12 -4.52
CA VAL A 92 12.32 -1.36 -4.77
C VAL A 92 11.60 -1.87 -3.52
N ILE A 93 12.23 -2.82 -2.82
CA ILE A 93 11.73 -3.47 -1.61
C ILE A 93 12.91 -3.88 -0.73
N ALA A 94 12.73 -3.89 0.59
CA ALA A 94 13.72 -4.34 1.54
C ALA A 94 13.61 -5.84 1.83
N MET A 95 14.72 -6.45 2.20
CA MET A 95 14.80 -7.79 2.76
C MET A 95 15.21 -7.68 4.22
N VAL A 96 14.22 -7.79 5.12
CA VAL A 96 14.43 -7.74 6.58
C VAL A 96 14.46 -9.17 7.09
N ASN A 97 15.60 -9.60 7.63
CA ASN A 97 15.83 -10.99 8.06
C ASN A 97 15.48 -12.01 6.94
N ASN A 98 15.88 -11.71 5.70
CA ASN A 98 15.55 -12.48 4.48
C ASN A 98 14.06 -12.58 4.14
N ASN A 99 13.20 -11.76 4.75
CA ASN A 99 11.79 -11.66 4.39
C ASN A 99 11.52 -10.34 3.64
N PRO A 100 10.72 -10.36 2.57
CA PRO A 100 10.27 -9.15 1.89
C PRO A 100 9.58 -8.17 2.85
N TRP A 101 9.96 -6.89 2.80
CA TRP A 101 9.49 -5.85 3.70
C TRP A 101 9.32 -4.52 2.97
N ASP A 102 8.19 -3.83 3.17
CA ASP A 102 7.94 -2.52 2.57
C ASP A 102 8.99 -1.51 2.99
N MET A 103 9.41 -0.65 2.05
CA MET A 103 10.41 0.39 2.31
C MET A 103 9.95 1.43 3.34
N ASN A 104 8.65 1.66 3.46
CA ASN A 104 8.03 2.59 4.41
C ASN A 104 7.44 1.93 5.67
N ARG A 105 7.62 0.61 5.85
CA ARG A 105 7.12 -0.09 7.05
C ARG A 105 8.15 0.00 8.19
N PRO A 106 7.77 0.44 9.40
CA PRO A 106 8.70 0.59 10.51
C PRO A 106 9.37 -0.72 10.95
N LEU A 107 10.61 -0.61 11.44
CA LEU A 107 11.40 -1.73 11.96
C LEU A 107 11.18 -1.89 13.48
N SER A 108 10.73 -3.06 13.92
CA SER A 108 10.32 -3.30 15.31
C SER A 108 11.39 -4.01 16.17
N CYS A 109 12.42 -4.58 15.57
CA CYS A 109 13.47 -5.33 16.27
C CYS A 109 14.81 -5.22 15.54
N ASP A 110 15.88 -5.66 16.21
CA ASP A 110 17.18 -5.82 15.58
C ASP A 110 17.08 -6.79 14.40
N CYS A 111 17.66 -6.40 13.27
CA CYS A 111 17.47 -7.16 12.03
C CYS A 111 18.64 -7.02 11.06
N SER A 112 18.79 -8.02 10.18
CA SER A 112 19.61 -7.88 8.97
C SER A 112 18.80 -7.20 7.87
N LEU A 113 19.42 -6.28 7.13
CA LEU A 113 18.79 -5.52 6.05
C LEU A 113 19.57 -5.66 4.75
N ASP A 114 18.88 -5.92 3.65
CA ASP A 114 19.39 -5.71 2.30
C ASP A 114 18.26 -5.15 1.41
N PHE A 115 18.58 -4.75 0.19
CA PHE A 115 17.65 -4.13 -0.74
C PHE A 115 17.58 -4.88 -2.07
N VAL A 116 16.36 -5.07 -2.57
CA VAL A 116 16.13 -5.62 -3.90
C VAL A 116 15.94 -4.48 -4.88
N GLN A 117 16.64 -4.55 -6.00
CA GLN A 117 16.53 -3.59 -7.12
C GLN A 117 16.09 -4.35 -8.37
N PHE A 118 15.40 -3.70 -9.31
CA PHE A 118 14.97 -4.37 -10.56
C PHE A 118 16.12 -4.95 -11.39
N LYS A 119 17.28 -4.28 -11.37
CA LYS A 119 18.47 -4.65 -12.13
C LYS A 119 19.66 -5.00 -11.23
N GLY A 120 19.39 -5.29 -9.95
CA GLY A 120 20.41 -5.61 -8.97
C GLY A 120 21.00 -7.01 -9.21
N PRO A 121 22.29 -7.24 -8.91
CA PRO A 121 22.91 -8.55 -9.10
C PRO A 121 22.68 -9.53 -7.94
N HIS A 122 22.19 -9.06 -6.78
CA HIS A 122 22.14 -9.85 -5.53
C HIS A 122 20.85 -10.66 -5.34
N TYR A 123 19.73 -10.23 -5.91
CA TYR A 123 18.43 -10.85 -5.70
C TYR A 123 17.71 -11.14 -7.01
N ASP A 124 16.92 -12.22 -7.01
CA ASP A 124 15.92 -12.45 -8.05
C ASP A 124 14.88 -11.30 -8.02
N PRO A 125 14.68 -10.57 -9.14
CA PRO A 125 13.74 -9.45 -9.19
C PRO A 125 12.27 -9.88 -9.05
N THR A 126 11.96 -11.18 -8.95
CA THR A 126 10.58 -11.68 -8.79
C THR A 126 9.83 -10.99 -7.65
N VAL A 127 10.45 -10.80 -6.48
CA VAL A 127 9.80 -10.12 -5.34
C VAL A 127 9.53 -8.65 -5.65
N ALA A 128 10.51 -7.96 -6.23
CA ALA A 128 10.40 -6.57 -6.67
C ALA A 128 9.29 -6.41 -7.74
N ASN A 129 9.22 -7.32 -8.71
CA ASN A 129 8.19 -7.33 -9.73
C ASN A 129 6.81 -7.53 -9.12
N ASN A 130 6.63 -8.52 -8.24
CA ASN A 130 5.34 -8.78 -7.61
C ASN A 130 4.84 -7.56 -6.82
N ALA A 131 5.73 -6.97 -6.02
CA ALA A 131 5.41 -5.75 -5.29
C ALA A 131 5.04 -4.62 -6.24
N PHE A 132 5.74 -4.47 -7.39
CA PHE A 132 5.49 -3.40 -8.35
C PHE A 132 4.09 -3.53 -8.95
N TRP A 133 3.73 -4.73 -9.41
CA TRP A 133 2.41 -4.99 -9.98
C TRP A 133 1.29 -4.80 -8.96
N GLN A 134 1.51 -5.17 -7.70
CA GLN A 134 0.55 -4.89 -6.62
C GLN A 134 0.39 -3.39 -6.35
N SER A 135 1.49 -2.64 -6.41
CA SER A 135 1.48 -1.16 -6.29
C SER A 135 0.65 -0.54 -7.42
N CYS A 136 0.82 -1.04 -8.65
CA CYS A 136 0.02 -0.60 -9.79
C CYS A 136 -1.47 -0.92 -9.62
N THR A 137 -1.82 -2.12 -9.15
CA THR A 137 -3.21 -2.50 -8.85
C THR A 137 -3.83 -1.56 -7.82
N LEU A 138 -3.09 -1.25 -6.75
CA LEU A 138 -3.58 -0.36 -5.69
C LEU A 138 -3.69 1.10 -6.16
N LEU A 139 -2.76 1.57 -6.99
CA LEU A 139 -2.82 2.90 -7.58
C LEU A 139 -4.00 3.03 -8.56
N LEU A 140 -4.29 1.98 -9.34
CA LEU A 140 -5.47 1.92 -10.21
C LEU A 140 -6.76 1.96 -9.39
N ALA A 141 -6.83 1.18 -8.31
CA ALA A 141 -7.96 1.18 -7.38
C ALA A 141 -8.22 2.57 -6.78
N ALA A 142 -7.15 3.22 -6.29
CA ALA A 142 -7.21 4.59 -5.78
C ALA A 142 -7.68 5.59 -6.85
N THR A 143 -7.19 5.45 -8.08
CA THR A 143 -7.60 6.29 -9.22
C THR A 143 -9.08 6.13 -9.50
N LEU A 144 -9.56 4.88 -9.61
CA LEU A 144 -10.96 4.59 -9.96
C LEU A 144 -11.94 5.01 -8.86
N GLU A 145 -11.59 4.90 -7.58
CA GLU A 145 -12.48 5.40 -6.51
C GLU A 145 -12.46 6.92 -6.34
N THR A 146 -11.44 7.62 -6.84
CA THR A 146 -11.28 9.07 -6.64
C THR A 146 -11.53 9.91 -7.89
N ALA A 147 -11.57 9.32 -9.09
CA ALA A 147 -11.74 10.05 -10.34
C ALA A 147 -13.20 10.43 -10.68
N PHE A 148 -14.17 9.68 -10.15
CA PHE A 148 -15.58 9.84 -10.49
C PHE A 148 -16.30 10.79 -9.52
N HIS A 149 -17.38 11.42 -10.00
CA HIS A 149 -18.32 12.11 -9.13
C HIS A 149 -18.97 11.14 -8.13
N GLN A 150 -19.21 11.61 -6.90
CA GLN A 150 -19.78 10.81 -5.80
C GLN A 150 -21.12 10.17 -6.15
N GLU A 151 -21.91 10.83 -7.00
CA GLU A 151 -23.22 10.34 -7.45
C GLU A 151 -23.13 9.00 -8.21
N HIS A 152 -21.97 8.64 -8.75
CA HIS A 152 -21.77 7.37 -9.45
C HIS A 152 -21.31 6.21 -8.55
N ASN A 153 -21.14 6.48 -7.25
CA ASN A 153 -20.81 5.51 -6.18
C ASN A 153 -19.93 4.34 -6.66
N VAL A 154 -18.71 4.68 -7.06
CA VAL A 154 -17.71 3.69 -7.49
C VAL A 154 -17.07 3.05 -6.26
N ARG A 155 -16.96 1.72 -6.25
CA ARG A 155 -16.27 0.97 -5.19
C ARG A 155 -15.38 -0.11 -5.78
N VAL A 156 -14.22 -0.32 -5.18
CA VAL A 156 -13.38 -1.49 -5.44
C VAL A 156 -14.09 -2.72 -4.89
N ILE A 157 -14.30 -3.73 -5.74
CA ILE A 157 -14.86 -5.03 -5.32
C ILE A 157 -13.72 -6.00 -5.04
N ASN A 158 -12.71 -6.03 -5.91
CA ASN A 158 -11.66 -7.03 -5.85
C ASN A 158 -10.35 -6.51 -6.46
N LEU A 159 -9.24 -6.94 -5.85
CA LEU A 159 -7.87 -6.63 -6.27
C LEU A 159 -7.13 -7.94 -6.52
N PRO A 160 -7.35 -8.58 -7.68
CA PRO A 160 -6.76 -9.88 -7.97
C PRO A 160 -5.24 -9.78 -8.08
N LEU A 161 -4.54 -10.74 -7.46
CA LEU A 161 -3.11 -10.90 -7.68
C LEU A 161 -2.90 -11.59 -9.03
N LEU A 162 -2.32 -10.85 -9.97
CA LEU A 162 -1.99 -11.38 -11.30
C LEU A 162 -0.52 -11.74 -11.37
N ASN A 163 -0.22 -12.80 -12.14
CA ASN A 163 1.15 -13.13 -12.48
C ASN A 163 1.72 -12.02 -13.36
N PRO A 164 2.90 -11.44 -13.05
CA PRO A 164 3.56 -10.42 -13.89
C PRO A 164 3.61 -10.76 -15.39
N LYS A 165 3.68 -12.06 -15.72
CA LYS A 165 3.72 -12.57 -17.10
C LYS A 165 2.40 -12.37 -17.86
N SER A 166 1.30 -12.04 -17.19
CA SER A 166 0.02 -11.69 -17.84
C SER A 166 0.11 -10.39 -18.64
N GLY A 167 1.11 -9.55 -18.34
CA GLY A 167 1.32 -8.26 -19.01
C GLY A 167 0.41 -7.14 -18.50
N GLY A 168 -0.26 -7.30 -17.36
CA GLY A 168 -1.11 -6.26 -16.80
C GLY A 168 -1.56 -6.47 -15.36
N PHE A 169 -2.07 -5.39 -14.78
CA PHE A 169 -2.78 -5.36 -13.49
C PHE A 169 -4.26 -5.07 -13.74
N VAL A 170 -5.12 -5.57 -12.85
CA VAL A 170 -6.58 -5.46 -12.97
C VAL A 170 -7.16 -5.06 -11.61
N CYS A 171 -8.23 -4.26 -11.64
CA CYS A 171 -9.03 -3.90 -10.49
C CYS A 171 -10.49 -4.06 -10.89
N ASP A 172 -11.25 -4.82 -10.09
CA ASP A 172 -12.69 -4.98 -10.30
C ASP A 172 -13.41 -3.91 -9.50
N ILE A 173 -14.33 -3.17 -10.13
CA ILE A 173 -15.11 -2.10 -9.49
C ILE A 173 -16.61 -2.33 -9.64
N SER A 174 -17.40 -1.89 -8.66
CA SER A 174 -18.82 -1.65 -8.82
C SER A 174 -19.01 -0.23 -9.29
N PHE A 175 -19.91 -0.04 -10.25
CA PHE A 175 -20.30 1.26 -10.76
C PHE A 175 -21.81 1.40 -10.63
N ASN A 176 -22.27 2.31 -9.76
CA ASN A 176 -23.67 2.55 -9.47
C ASN A 176 -24.03 3.97 -9.93
N PRO A 177 -24.36 4.16 -11.21
CA PRO A 177 -24.50 5.49 -11.76
C PRO A 177 -25.68 6.26 -11.15
N GLY A 178 -25.45 7.51 -10.79
CA GLY A 178 -26.52 8.42 -10.37
C GLY A 178 -27.55 8.77 -11.45
N HIS A 179 -27.30 8.41 -12.72
CA HIS A 179 -28.21 8.67 -13.83
C HIS A 179 -28.40 7.42 -14.71
N GLN A 180 -29.65 7.12 -15.06
CA GLN A 180 -30.05 5.90 -15.78
C GLN A 180 -29.38 5.73 -17.15
N SER A 181 -29.01 6.84 -17.82
CA SER A 181 -28.30 6.80 -19.10
C SER A 181 -26.92 6.14 -19.03
N LEU A 182 -26.41 5.82 -17.83
CA LEU A 182 -25.09 5.25 -17.59
C LEU A 182 -25.16 3.79 -17.08
N GLU A 183 -26.33 3.15 -17.02
CA GLU A 183 -26.46 1.76 -16.52
C GLU A 183 -25.59 0.73 -17.27
N ASN A 184 -25.32 0.96 -18.56
CA ASN A 184 -24.41 0.14 -19.38
C ASN A 184 -23.19 0.95 -19.84
N TRP A 185 -22.69 1.82 -18.96
CA TRP A 185 -21.58 2.69 -19.29
C TRP A 185 -20.35 1.90 -19.72
N THR A 186 -19.76 2.33 -20.83
CA THR A 186 -18.44 1.89 -21.30
C THR A 186 -17.59 3.15 -21.45
N PRO A 187 -16.37 3.20 -20.90
CA PRO A 187 -15.53 4.38 -20.95
C PRO A 187 -15.20 4.78 -22.39
N SER A 188 -15.45 6.04 -22.72
CA SER A 188 -15.00 6.62 -23.99
C SER A 188 -13.48 6.79 -24.02
N PRO A 189 -12.85 6.93 -25.21
CA PRO A 189 -11.44 7.24 -25.30
C PRO A 189 -11.03 8.52 -24.55
N GLN A 190 -11.89 9.54 -24.50
CA GLN A 190 -11.62 10.76 -23.72
C GLN A 190 -11.61 10.49 -22.22
N GLU A 191 -12.51 9.64 -21.72
CA GLU A 191 -12.56 9.25 -20.30
C GLU A 191 -11.38 8.38 -19.91
N LEU A 192 -10.96 7.44 -20.77
CA LEU A 192 -9.73 6.68 -20.56
C LEU A 192 -8.50 7.59 -20.51
N TYR A 193 -8.44 8.61 -21.38
CA TYR A 193 -7.36 9.60 -21.33
C TYR A 193 -7.41 10.45 -20.05
N ALA A 194 -8.61 10.81 -19.59
CA ALA A 194 -8.80 11.51 -18.32
C ALA A 194 -8.34 10.69 -17.12
N LEU A 195 -8.74 9.42 -17.04
CA LEU A 195 -8.30 8.47 -16.02
C LEU A 195 -6.78 8.28 -16.05
N ASN A 196 -6.20 8.10 -17.24
CA ASN A 196 -4.75 8.02 -17.40
C ASN A 196 -4.04 9.32 -16.96
N THR A 197 -4.65 10.48 -17.23
CA THR A 197 -4.08 11.75 -16.75
C THR A 197 -4.15 11.84 -15.23
N HIS A 198 -5.23 11.35 -14.61
CA HIS A 198 -5.41 11.33 -13.16
C HIS A 198 -4.38 10.41 -12.47
N ILE A 199 -4.21 9.19 -12.96
CA ILE A 199 -3.21 8.24 -12.40
C ILE A 199 -1.78 8.77 -12.53
N GLN A 200 -1.44 9.44 -13.64
CA GLN A 200 -0.12 10.04 -13.84
C GLN A 200 0.12 11.21 -12.87
N ARG A 201 -0.91 12.00 -12.53
CA ARG A 201 -0.80 13.03 -11.49
C ARG A 201 -0.59 12.41 -10.12
N MET A 202 -1.38 11.39 -9.78
CA MET A 202 -1.21 10.66 -8.51
C MET A 202 0.20 10.06 -8.38
N ALA A 203 0.76 9.52 -9.46
CA ALA A 203 2.13 9.02 -9.49
C ALA A 203 3.19 10.14 -9.42
N ALA A 204 2.94 11.30 -10.05
CA ALA A 204 3.88 12.42 -10.08
C ALA A 204 3.91 13.24 -8.78
N ASP A 205 2.83 13.24 -8.01
CA ASP A 205 2.70 13.93 -6.71
C ASP A 205 3.48 13.22 -5.58
N ASP A 206 4.35 12.26 -5.92
CA ASP A 206 5.19 11.48 -4.99
C ASP A 206 4.39 10.87 -3.86
N LEU A 207 3.18 10.38 -4.19
CA LEU A 207 2.30 9.76 -3.22
C LEU A 207 2.95 8.51 -2.65
N SER A 208 3.34 8.61 -1.38
CA SER A 208 3.82 7.45 -0.64
C SER A 208 2.66 6.51 -0.34
N PHE A 209 2.82 5.26 -0.77
CA PHE A 209 2.16 4.09 -0.20
C PHE A 209 2.65 3.92 1.24
N GLU A 210 1.74 4.13 2.19
CA GLU A 210 2.02 4.02 3.61
C GLU A 210 1.31 2.79 4.18
N PRO A 211 2.04 1.71 4.53
CA PRO A 211 1.45 0.57 5.22
C PRO A 211 1.18 0.88 6.68
N LEU A 212 0.13 0.28 7.23
CA LEU A 212 -0.20 0.31 8.64
C LEU A 212 -0.80 -1.05 9.04
N ASP A 213 -0.22 -1.73 10.01
CA ASP A 213 -0.79 -2.98 10.52
C ASP A 213 -1.91 -2.64 11.52
N VAL A 214 -3.15 -2.98 11.16
CA VAL A 214 -4.37 -2.58 11.90
C VAL A 214 -5.08 -3.80 12.45
N SER A 215 -5.56 -3.72 13.70
CA SER A 215 -6.34 -4.80 14.30
C SER A 215 -7.60 -5.12 13.47
N ILE A 216 -7.92 -6.40 13.30
CA ILE A 216 -9.14 -6.84 12.61
C ILE A 216 -10.44 -6.33 13.24
N HIS A 217 -10.40 -5.99 14.53
CA HIS A 217 -11.54 -5.45 15.27
C HIS A 217 -11.60 -3.91 15.23
N SER A 218 -10.70 -3.28 14.48
CA SER A 218 -10.64 -1.82 14.37
C SER A 218 -11.90 -1.24 13.73
N GLU A 219 -12.37 -0.13 14.28
CA GLU A 219 -13.43 0.69 13.68
C GLU A 219 -13.08 1.10 12.24
N LEU A 220 -11.79 1.27 11.93
CA LEU A 220 -11.34 1.60 10.57
C LEU A 220 -11.82 0.55 9.56
N LEU A 221 -11.60 -0.73 9.81
CA LEU A 221 -11.99 -1.80 8.87
C LEU A 221 -13.52 -1.90 8.75
N GLN A 222 -14.24 -1.72 9.85
CA GLN A 222 -15.70 -1.71 9.85
C GLN A 222 -16.25 -0.57 8.98
N LYS A 223 -15.70 0.65 9.14
CA LYS A 223 -16.11 1.80 8.31
C LYS A 223 -15.70 1.64 6.86
N LEU A 224 -14.48 1.16 6.62
CA LEU A 224 -13.91 1.02 5.27
C LEU A 224 -14.77 0.13 4.37
N PHE A 225 -15.38 -0.92 4.94
CA PHE A 225 -16.19 -1.89 4.20
C PHE A 225 -17.69 -1.89 4.56
N SER A 226 -18.16 -0.87 5.31
CA SER A 226 -19.55 -0.78 5.78
C SER A 226 -20.60 -0.83 4.67
N ASP A 227 -20.28 -0.30 3.49
CA ASP A 227 -21.13 -0.26 2.30
C ASP A 227 -20.64 -1.21 1.19
N ASN A 228 -19.72 -2.12 1.51
CA ASN A 228 -19.14 -3.07 0.58
C ASN A 228 -19.12 -4.49 1.19
N PRO A 229 -20.29 -5.16 1.24
CA PRO A 229 -20.41 -6.46 1.91
C PRO A 229 -19.56 -7.55 1.26
N LEU A 230 -19.39 -7.52 -0.06
CA LEU A 230 -18.54 -8.47 -0.78
C LEU A 230 -17.08 -8.35 -0.34
N ARG A 231 -16.56 -7.12 -0.28
CA ARG A 231 -15.19 -6.86 0.18
C ARG A 231 -15.04 -7.21 1.66
N SER A 232 -16.01 -6.84 2.50
CA SER A 232 -16.00 -7.20 3.93
C SER A 232 -15.91 -8.71 4.15
N GLN A 233 -16.63 -9.51 3.36
CA GLN A 233 -16.57 -10.98 3.41
C GLN A 233 -15.21 -11.51 2.95
N GLN A 234 -14.66 -10.97 1.87
CA GLN A 234 -13.33 -11.34 1.38
C GLN A 234 -12.24 -11.09 2.43
N ILE A 235 -12.23 -9.90 3.06
CA ILE A 235 -11.26 -9.58 4.11
C ILE A 235 -11.39 -10.52 5.32
N SER A 236 -12.62 -10.88 5.68
CA SER A 236 -12.88 -11.84 6.76
C SER A 236 -12.35 -13.24 6.40
N HIS A 237 -12.47 -13.67 5.15
CA HIS A 237 -11.95 -14.95 4.68
C HIS A 237 -10.42 -14.99 4.70
N VAL A 238 -9.77 -13.96 4.15
CA VAL A 238 -8.31 -13.81 4.15
C VAL A 238 -7.75 -13.93 5.57
N PHE A 239 -8.41 -13.30 6.54
CA PHE A 239 -8.02 -13.43 7.94
C PHE A 239 -8.09 -14.87 8.47
N ASN A 240 -9.19 -15.58 8.22
CA ASN A 240 -9.37 -16.95 8.71
C ASN A 240 -8.30 -17.90 8.12
N GLU A 241 -7.99 -17.78 6.83
CA GLU A 241 -6.93 -18.59 6.19
C GLU A 241 -5.53 -18.35 6.78
N HIS A 242 -5.23 -17.10 7.17
CA HIS A 242 -3.97 -16.76 7.83
C HIS A 242 -3.84 -17.39 9.22
N GLN A 243 -4.96 -17.56 9.96
CA GLN A 243 -4.95 -18.25 11.25
C GLN A 243 -4.64 -19.75 11.11
N ASP A 244 -5.27 -20.42 10.14
CA ASP A 244 -5.12 -21.87 9.94
C ASP A 244 -3.71 -22.24 9.46
N SER A 245 -3.14 -21.44 8.55
CA SER A 245 -1.77 -21.64 8.05
C SER A 245 -0.71 -21.47 9.15
N SER A 246 -0.93 -20.51 10.05
CA SER A 246 -0.01 -20.22 11.17
C SER A 246 -0.09 -21.26 12.30
N ASN A 247 -1.27 -21.84 12.53
CA ASN A 247 -1.46 -22.92 13.50
C ASN A 247 -0.76 -24.21 13.05
N THR A 248 -0.76 -24.48 11.74
CA THR A 248 -0.08 -25.65 11.16
C THR A 248 1.45 -25.57 11.29
N LEU A 249 2.02 -24.37 11.17
CA LEU A 249 3.47 -24.14 11.29
C LEU A 249 3.97 -24.10 12.76
N GLN A 250 3.09 -23.91 13.74
CA GLN A 250 3.44 -23.90 15.17
C GLN A 250 3.56 -25.28 15.82
N LEU A 251 3.12 -26.36 15.14
CA LEU A 251 3.31 -27.73 15.66
C LEU A 251 4.76 -28.24 15.52
N ASP A 252 5.62 -27.60 14.73
CA ASP A 252 6.97 -28.12 14.44
C ASP A 252 8.15 -27.35 15.07
N LEU A 253 7.93 -26.19 15.73
CA LEU A 253 9.03 -25.43 16.34
C LEU A 253 8.61 -24.83 17.68
N SER A 254 8.92 -25.55 18.76
CA SER A 254 8.81 -25.04 20.12
C SER A 254 10.03 -24.20 20.52
N SER A 255 9.79 -23.22 21.39
CA SER A 255 10.70 -22.26 22.04
C SER A 255 11.09 -20.97 21.29
N ASN A 256 10.20 -19.97 21.35
CA ASN A 256 10.60 -18.65 21.84
C ASN A 256 9.37 -17.81 22.26
N LYS A 257 9.26 -17.54 23.56
CA LYS A 257 8.22 -16.70 24.15
C LYS A 257 8.66 -15.24 24.05
N ASP A 258 8.34 -14.58 22.93
CA ASP A 258 8.23 -13.10 22.84
C ASP A 258 7.47 -12.62 21.57
N ARG A 259 6.60 -13.46 20.96
CA ARG A 259 5.78 -13.10 19.79
C ARG A 259 4.32 -12.79 20.14
N PHE A 260 4.10 -11.80 20.99
CA PHE A 260 2.75 -11.43 21.45
C PHE A 260 2.29 -10.12 20.78
N THR A 261 1.78 -10.19 19.52
CA THR A 261 0.79 -9.23 18.92
C THR A 261 0.45 -9.47 17.43
N GLU A 262 1.23 -10.21 16.63
CA GLU A 262 0.99 -10.36 15.17
C GLU A 262 -0.26 -11.18 14.78
N ARG A 263 -0.98 -11.78 15.73
CA ARG A 263 -2.03 -12.79 15.44
C ARG A 263 -3.41 -12.21 15.05
N SER A 264 -3.57 -10.88 15.03
CA SER A 264 -4.88 -10.23 14.85
C SER A 264 -4.83 -8.92 14.06
N THR A 265 -3.81 -8.72 13.22
CA THR A 265 -3.65 -7.49 12.43
C THR A 265 -3.64 -7.77 10.94
N LEU A 266 -4.12 -6.82 10.14
CA LEU A 266 -4.05 -6.83 8.68
C LEU A 266 -3.33 -5.58 8.18
N PRO A 267 -2.53 -5.67 7.11
CA PRO A 267 -1.90 -4.51 6.53
C PRO A 267 -2.93 -3.68 5.78
N VAL A 268 -3.06 -2.41 6.17
CA VAL A 268 -3.92 -1.40 5.53
C VAL A 268 -3.02 -0.37 4.88
N TYR A 269 -3.21 -0.14 3.58
CA TYR A 269 -2.39 0.81 2.82
C TYR A 269 -3.15 2.10 2.59
N ARG A 270 -2.45 3.21 2.78
CA ARG A 270 -2.88 4.54 2.36
C ARG A 270 -2.16 4.96 1.09
N VAL A 271 -2.90 5.46 0.10
CA VAL A 271 -2.41 6.09 -1.13
C VAL A 271 -3.09 7.45 -1.29
N GLY A 272 -2.41 8.51 -0.86
CA GLY A 272 -3.02 9.85 -0.81
C GLY A 272 -4.22 9.90 0.13
N LYS A 273 -5.43 10.05 -0.43
CA LYS A 273 -6.71 10.04 0.30
C LYS A 273 -7.41 8.67 0.30
N PHE A 274 -6.91 7.72 -0.47
CA PHE A 274 -7.47 6.38 -0.57
C PHE A 274 -6.84 5.48 0.49
N VAL A 275 -7.65 4.62 1.11
CA VAL A 275 -7.24 3.64 2.12
C VAL A 275 -7.86 2.31 1.72
N GLU A 276 -7.09 1.22 1.72
CA GLU A 276 -7.56 -0.09 1.27
C GLU A 276 -6.74 -1.23 1.86
N VAL A 277 -7.33 -2.44 1.89
CA VAL A 277 -6.65 -3.68 2.28
C VAL A 277 -6.34 -4.50 1.04
N PRO A 278 -5.08 -4.76 0.69
CA PRO A 278 -4.72 -5.66 -0.38
C PRO A 278 -5.06 -7.11 0.03
N THR A 279 -5.76 -7.82 -0.85
CA THR A 279 -6.14 -9.22 -0.67
C THR A 279 -5.11 -10.12 -1.34
N SER A 280 -3.94 -10.28 -0.73
CA SER A 280 -2.97 -11.30 -1.17
C SER A 280 -2.92 -12.44 -0.16
N ASN A 281 -3.40 -13.63 -0.54
CA ASN A 281 -3.45 -14.84 0.29
C ASN A 281 -2.09 -15.41 0.72
N SER A 282 -0.99 -14.72 0.45
CA SER A 282 0.34 -15.24 0.74
C SER A 282 1.06 -14.27 1.67
N THR A 283 1.41 -14.80 2.84
CA THR A 283 2.18 -14.16 3.92
C THR A 283 3.47 -13.48 3.47
N TYR A 284 3.90 -13.67 2.23
CA TYR A 284 5.13 -13.17 1.65
C TYR A 284 4.95 -11.99 0.67
N TYR A 285 3.71 -11.64 0.29
CA TYR A 285 3.44 -10.71 -0.81
C TYR A 285 2.46 -9.60 -0.44
N HIS A 286 2.47 -9.13 0.80
CA HIS A 286 1.75 -7.87 1.09
C HIS A 286 2.53 -6.65 0.62
N ASN A 287 3.78 -6.84 0.19
CA ASN A 287 4.68 -5.72 0.03
C ASN A 287 4.44 -4.94 -1.25
N ILE A 288 4.48 -3.63 -1.14
CA ILE A 288 4.28 -2.66 -2.20
C ILE A 288 5.60 -1.92 -2.40
N VAL A 289 5.96 -1.70 -3.66
CA VAL A 289 7.22 -1.09 -4.07
C VAL A 289 7.22 0.37 -3.72
N LEU A 290 8.29 0.85 -3.08
CA LEU A 290 8.66 2.26 -3.15
C LEU A 290 10.13 2.55 -2.94
N THR A 291 10.67 3.31 -3.88
CA THR A 291 11.62 4.40 -3.62
C THR A 291 10.86 5.71 -3.62
#